data_AF-A0A117RR38-F1
#
_entry.id   AF-A0A117RR38-F1
#
_cell.length_a   1.000
_cell.length_b   1.000
_cell.length_c   1.000
_cell.angle_alpha   90.00
_cell.angle_beta   90.00
_cell.angle_gamma   90.00
#
_symmetry.space_group_name_H-M   'P 1'
#
loop_
_entity.id
_entity.type
_entity.pdbx_description
1 polymer ?
#
loop_
_entity_poly.entity_id
_entity_poly.type
_entity_poly.pdbx_seq_one_letter_code
_entity_poly.pdbx_strand_id
1 'polypeptide(L)'
;MHFLDLPDVFIGSTDDAHTFVVLNRPLRGADRLLTDAGFTVREVNGRTVYLLPPGTAQEAHDRAGTAMHGLLARTHDLVDLSWTTRWSPKGPLPDPDLRFTFTDATVTASAATPEARSLLEQHGFTPSADASSYRPPERRKDHALLGTVVRAEIHAYVQGLGVRVELGIPTPDAIPAPTHRARSAVPAAPGARQAPRRSH
;
A
#
# COMPACT_ATOMS: atom_id res chain seq x y z
N MET A 1 -4.87 -13.18 -10.22
CA MET A 1 -5.45 -12.08 -9.41
C MET A 1 -4.33 -11.56 -8.54
N HIS A 2 -4.14 -10.25 -8.47
CA HIS A 2 -3.09 -9.65 -7.67
C HIS A 2 -3.62 -9.44 -6.25
N PHE A 3 -2.87 -9.81 -5.20
CA PHE A 3 -3.32 -9.66 -3.79
C PHE A 3 -3.72 -8.23 -3.43
N LEU A 4 -3.12 -7.26 -4.12
CA LEU A 4 -3.47 -5.84 -3.97
C LEU A 4 -4.92 -5.53 -4.36
N ASP A 5 -5.61 -6.39 -5.11
CA ASP A 5 -6.93 -6.12 -5.70
C ASP A 5 -8.08 -6.63 -4.83
N LEU A 6 -7.74 -7.36 -3.78
CA LEU A 6 -8.69 -8.06 -2.93
C LEU A 6 -9.47 -7.11 -2.02
N PRO A 7 -8.83 -6.24 -1.21
CA PRO A 7 -9.58 -5.31 -0.35
C PRO A 7 -10.06 -4.08 -1.12
N ASP A 8 -11.09 -3.38 -0.63
CA ASP A 8 -11.45 -2.05 -1.16
C ASP A 8 -10.26 -1.06 -1.10
N VAL A 9 -9.45 -1.14 -0.04
CA VAL A 9 -8.24 -0.34 0.18
C VAL A 9 -7.06 -1.24 0.55
N PHE A 10 -5.95 -1.11 -0.18
CA PHE A 10 -4.69 -1.76 0.16
C PHE A 10 -3.63 -0.72 0.48
N ILE A 11 -2.92 -0.89 1.59
CA ILE A 11 -1.79 -0.06 2.02
C ILE A 11 -0.55 -0.94 2.13
N GLY A 12 0.54 -0.51 1.52
CA GLY A 12 1.80 -1.24 1.52
C GLY A 12 3.00 -0.31 1.45
N SER A 13 4.17 -0.91 1.31
CA SER A 13 5.42 -0.19 1.16
C SER A 13 6.15 -0.63 -0.11
N THR A 14 6.79 0.32 -0.80
CA THR A 14 7.72 0.01 -1.90
C THR A 14 9.08 -0.41 -1.34
N ASP A 15 9.94 -0.93 -2.21
CA ASP A 15 11.28 -1.39 -1.81
C ASP A 15 12.20 -0.25 -1.31
N ASP A 16 11.96 0.97 -1.77
CA ASP A 16 12.66 2.19 -1.36
C ASP A 16 11.91 3.00 -0.30
N ALA A 17 11.05 2.33 0.48
CA ALA A 17 10.44 2.89 1.69
C ALA A 17 9.37 3.98 1.47
N HIS A 18 8.76 4.06 0.29
CA HIS A 18 7.52 4.84 0.16
C HIS A 18 6.36 4.06 0.76
N THR A 19 5.42 4.75 1.41
CA THR A 19 4.12 4.16 1.73
C THR A 19 3.21 4.37 0.53
N PHE A 20 2.50 3.34 0.09
CA PHE A 20 1.54 3.46 -0.98
C PHE A 20 0.14 3.04 -0.57
N VAL A 21 -0.87 3.63 -1.21
CA VAL A 21 -2.28 3.24 -1.11
C VAL A 21 -2.84 2.95 -2.50
N VAL A 22 -3.52 1.82 -2.63
CA VAL A 22 -4.33 1.46 -3.79
C VAL A 22 -5.80 1.47 -3.38
N LEU A 23 -6.64 2.13 -4.17
CA LEU A 23 -8.09 2.10 -4.03
C LEU A 23 -8.68 1.20 -5.12
N ASN A 24 -9.19 0.02 -4.75
CA ASN A 24 -9.80 -0.91 -5.71
C ASN A 24 -11.29 -0.65 -5.92
N ARG A 25 -11.89 0.19 -5.08
CA ARG A 25 -13.25 0.70 -5.25
C ARG A 25 -13.29 2.22 -5.14
N PRO A 26 -14.22 2.86 -5.85
CA PRO A 26 -14.43 4.30 -5.73
C PRO A 26 -14.97 4.63 -4.33
N LEU A 27 -14.17 5.35 -3.54
CA LEU A 27 -14.54 5.83 -2.21
C LEU A 27 -14.68 7.35 -2.24
N ARG A 28 -15.88 7.86 -1.95
CA ARG A 28 -16.18 9.29 -2.09
C ARG A 28 -15.24 10.15 -1.22
N GLY A 29 -14.45 11.00 -1.88
CA GLY A 29 -13.52 11.91 -1.23
C GLY A 29 -12.24 11.26 -0.68
N ALA A 30 -11.97 9.99 -0.99
CA ALA A 30 -10.72 9.32 -0.61
C ALA A 30 -9.49 10.01 -1.22
N ASP A 31 -9.58 10.44 -2.47
CA ASP A 31 -8.49 11.17 -3.16
C ASP A 31 -8.07 12.40 -2.36
N ARG A 32 -9.04 13.21 -1.93
CA ARG A 32 -8.79 14.41 -1.12
C ARG A 32 -8.19 14.07 0.23
N LEU A 33 -8.69 13.04 0.90
CA LEU A 33 -8.11 12.59 2.19
C LEU A 33 -6.64 12.20 2.04
N LEU A 34 -6.31 11.45 0.99
CA LEU A 34 -4.96 11.00 0.72
C LEU A 34 -4.05 12.18 0.37
N THR A 35 -4.50 13.10 -0.49
CA THR A 35 -3.70 14.28 -0.84
C THR A 35 -3.52 15.24 0.33
N ASP A 36 -4.55 15.45 1.15
CA ASP A 36 -4.48 16.31 2.35
C ASP A 36 -3.53 15.71 3.40
N ALA A 37 -3.38 14.38 3.43
CA ALA A 37 -2.39 13.66 4.24
C ALA A 37 -0.97 13.64 3.61
N GLY A 38 -0.77 14.27 2.45
CA GLY A 38 0.53 14.39 1.80
C GLY A 38 0.87 13.27 0.80
N PHE A 39 -0.08 12.42 0.43
CA PHE A 39 0.12 11.46 -0.65
C PHE A 39 0.05 12.16 -2.02
N THR A 40 0.89 11.71 -2.94
CA THR A 40 0.91 12.16 -4.34
C THR A 40 0.39 11.06 -5.25
N VAL A 41 -0.37 11.44 -6.28
CA VAL A 41 -0.96 10.47 -7.21
C VAL A 41 0.07 10.06 -8.27
N ARG A 42 0.17 8.76 -8.56
CA ARG A 42 0.98 8.17 -9.64
C ARG A 42 0.20 7.09 -10.39
N GLU A 43 0.67 6.74 -11.58
CA GLU A 43 0.15 5.60 -12.34
C GLU A 43 1.22 4.50 -12.45
N VAL A 44 0.90 3.29 -12.00
CA VAL A 44 1.77 2.11 -12.03
C VAL A 44 1.05 1.00 -12.75
N ASN A 45 1.57 0.49 -13.87
CA ASN A 45 0.95 -0.60 -14.64
C ASN A 45 -0.54 -0.38 -14.94
N GLY A 46 -0.93 0.86 -15.31
CA GLY A 46 -2.32 1.23 -15.61
C GLY A 46 -3.22 1.46 -14.39
N ARG A 47 -2.63 1.52 -13.19
CA ARG A 47 -3.34 1.68 -11.91
C ARG A 47 -2.95 2.97 -11.19
N THR A 48 -3.93 3.66 -10.65
CA THR A 48 -3.69 4.78 -9.73
C THR A 48 -3.14 4.29 -8.39
N VAL A 49 -1.98 4.81 -8.02
CA VAL A 49 -1.30 4.56 -6.74
C VAL A 49 -1.06 5.89 -6.06
N TYR A 50 -1.42 6.00 -4.79
CA TYR A 50 -1.12 7.15 -3.95
C TYR A 50 0.17 6.89 -3.20
N LEU A 51 1.16 7.76 -3.32
CA LEU A 51 2.48 7.59 -2.72
C LEU A 51 2.78 8.68 -1.68
N LEU A 52 3.12 8.26 -0.48
CA LEU A 52 3.72 9.10 0.55
C LEU A 52 5.25 8.91 0.47
N PRO A 53 6.04 9.98 0.29
CA PRO A 53 7.50 9.89 0.25
C PRO A 53 8.06 9.31 1.56
N PRO A 54 9.26 8.70 1.52
CA PRO A 54 9.95 8.26 2.71
C PRO A 54 10.18 9.44 3.63
N GLY A 55 9.95 9.21 4.91
CA GLY A 55 10.22 10.15 5.99
C GLY A 55 10.66 9.38 7.21
N THR A 56 10.60 10.00 8.39
CA THR A 56 10.72 9.23 9.62
C THR A 56 9.53 8.27 9.74
N ALA A 57 9.72 7.11 10.38
CA ALA A 57 8.62 6.17 10.63
C ALA A 57 7.46 6.82 11.39
N GLN A 58 7.75 7.80 12.25
CA GLN A 58 6.73 8.57 12.96
C GLN A 58 5.90 9.46 12.03
N GLU A 59 6.56 10.24 11.16
CA GLU A 59 5.83 11.09 10.20
C GLU A 59 4.98 10.25 9.24
N ALA A 60 5.52 9.13 8.76
CA ALA A 60 4.78 8.19 7.92
C ALA A 60 3.59 7.61 8.67
N HIS A 61 3.78 7.19 9.93
CA HIS A 61 2.72 6.71 10.81
C HIS A 61 1.60 7.75 11.01
N ASP A 62 1.95 8.99 11.36
CA ASP A 62 0.98 10.05 11.64
C ASP A 62 0.17 10.44 10.40
N ARG A 63 0.85 10.59 9.26
CA ARG A 63 0.21 10.95 7.98
C ARG A 63 -0.66 9.82 7.44
N ALA A 64 -0.12 8.60 7.39
CA ALA A 64 -0.88 7.44 6.96
C ALA A 64 -2.06 7.17 7.92
N GLY A 65 -1.86 7.29 9.23
CA GLY A 65 -2.89 7.14 10.25
C GLY A 65 -4.05 8.12 10.07
N THR A 66 -3.75 9.38 9.77
CA THR A 66 -4.78 10.39 9.45
C THR A 66 -5.61 9.98 8.23
N ALA A 67 -4.96 9.56 7.15
CA ALA A 67 -5.65 9.09 5.94
C ALA A 67 -6.48 7.82 6.23
N MET A 68 -5.89 6.84 6.92
CA MET A 68 -6.53 5.58 7.30
C MET A 68 -7.78 5.80 8.13
N HIS A 69 -7.75 6.70 9.12
CA HIS A 69 -8.93 7.04 9.91
C HIS A 69 -10.08 7.54 9.02
N GLY A 70 -9.78 8.41 8.06
CA GLY A 70 -10.76 8.87 7.07
C GLY A 70 -11.27 7.75 6.16
N LEU A 71 -10.40 6.85 5.72
CA LEU A 71 -10.78 5.71 4.86
C LEU A 71 -11.66 4.69 5.60
N LEU A 72 -11.37 4.44 6.88
CA LEU A 72 -12.16 3.53 7.73
C LEU A 72 -13.60 4.02 7.94
N ALA A 73 -13.85 5.33 7.88
CA ALA A 73 -15.20 5.87 7.88
C ALA A 73 -16.00 5.56 6.59
N ARG A 74 -15.35 5.00 5.56
CA ARG A 74 -15.93 4.73 4.23
C ARG A 74 -15.94 3.25 3.87
N THR A 75 -14.97 2.46 4.35
CA THR A 75 -14.94 1.02 4.20
C THR A 75 -14.24 0.36 5.37
N HIS A 76 -14.64 -0.87 5.71
CA HIS A 76 -13.95 -1.73 6.67
C HIS A 76 -13.11 -2.81 5.97
N ASP A 77 -13.17 -2.88 4.64
CA ASP A 77 -12.36 -3.79 3.83
C ASP A 77 -11.04 -3.12 3.45
N LEU A 78 -10.18 -2.98 4.47
CA LEU A 78 -8.88 -2.33 4.37
C LEU A 78 -7.80 -3.29 4.87
N VAL A 79 -6.74 -3.43 4.08
CA VAL A 79 -5.54 -4.16 4.47
C VAL A 79 -4.36 -3.21 4.50
N ASP A 80 -3.60 -3.27 5.60
CA ASP A 80 -2.37 -2.52 5.76
C ASP A 80 -1.20 -3.45 6.07
N LEU A 81 -0.30 -3.59 5.11
CA LEU A 81 0.97 -4.32 5.19
C LEU A 81 2.16 -3.37 4.98
N SER A 82 1.99 -2.08 5.28
CA SER A 82 3.05 -1.08 5.14
C SER A 82 4.01 -1.12 6.33
N TRP A 83 5.20 -1.70 6.12
CA TRP A 83 6.26 -1.70 7.13
C TRP A 83 6.78 -0.29 7.43
N THR A 84 6.63 0.64 6.48
CA THR A 84 7.02 2.06 6.60
C THR A 84 6.20 2.85 7.61
N THR A 85 5.01 2.38 7.98
CA THR A 85 4.13 3.04 8.97
C THR A 85 4.22 2.42 10.36
N ARG A 86 4.98 1.32 10.49
CA ARG A 86 5.20 0.64 11.77
C ARG A 86 6.20 1.46 12.59
N TRP A 87 5.66 2.26 13.51
CA TRP A 87 6.41 3.10 14.42
C TRP A 87 6.40 2.53 15.84
N SER A 88 7.47 2.79 16.60
CA SER A 88 7.58 2.44 18.01
C SER A 88 8.23 3.58 18.79
N PRO A 89 7.70 3.97 19.96
CA PRO A 89 8.33 4.98 20.81
C PRO A 89 9.67 4.50 21.42
N LYS A 90 9.97 3.19 21.34
CA LYS A 90 11.18 2.58 21.91
C LYS A 90 12.41 2.69 20.98
N GLY A 91 12.25 3.20 19.77
CA GLY A 91 13.31 3.30 18.76
C GLY A 91 12.89 2.72 17.40
N PRO A 92 13.80 2.74 16.41
CA PRO A 92 13.53 2.14 15.11
C PRO A 92 13.24 0.63 15.26
N LEU A 93 12.42 0.10 14.36
CA LEU A 93 12.23 -1.35 14.29
C LEU A 93 13.54 -2.05 13.92
N PRO A 94 13.77 -3.27 14.42
CA PRO A 94 14.95 -4.05 14.06
C PRO A 94 14.95 -4.39 12.57
N ASP A 95 16.10 -4.82 12.06
CA ASP A 95 16.20 -5.45 10.76
C ASP A 95 15.17 -6.60 10.65
N PRO A 96 14.62 -6.87 9.46
CA PRO A 96 13.49 -7.78 9.33
C PRO A 96 13.89 -9.22 9.65
N ASP A 97 13.34 -9.72 10.76
CA ASP A 97 13.37 -11.13 11.14
C ASP A 97 12.47 -11.96 10.24
N LEU A 98 11.42 -11.35 9.70
CA LEU A 98 10.43 -11.94 8.80
C LEU A 98 10.34 -11.16 7.50
N ARG A 99 10.35 -11.89 6.39
CA ARG A 99 10.04 -11.32 5.07
C ARG A 99 8.90 -12.07 4.43
N PHE A 100 7.91 -11.35 3.93
CA PHE A 100 6.87 -11.89 3.07
C PHE A 100 7.07 -11.36 1.66
N THR A 101 7.23 -12.24 0.69
CA THR A 101 7.38 -11.85 -0.71
C THR A 101 6.13 -12.31 -1.46
N PHE A 102 5.48 -11.34 -2.12
CA PHE A 102 4.32 -11.57 -2.95
C PHE A 102 4.75 -11.50 -4.42
N THR A 103 4.49 -12.56 -5.18
CA THR A 103 4.75 -12.62 -6.63
C THR A 103 3.51 -13.13 -7.34
N ASP A 104 2.87 -12.29 -8.16
CA ASP A 104 1.63 -12.55 -8.90
C ASP A 104 0.48 -13.10 -8.03
N ALA A 105 0.51 -14.39 -7.70
CA ALA A 105 -0.47 -15.14 -6.92
C ALA A 105 0.14 -16.04 -5.84
N THR A 106 1.46 -16.02 -5.65
CA THR A 106 2.15 -16.80 -4.61
C THR A 106 2.69 -15.90 -3.53
N VAL A 107 2.62 -16.40 -2.30
CA VAL A 107 3.28 -15.80 -1.15
C VAL A 107 4.34 -16.78 -0.69
N THR A 108 5.55 -16.28 -0.49
CA THR A 108 6.60 -16.97 0.25
C THR A 108 6.95 -16.16 1.48
N ALA A 109 7.40 -16.84 2.52
CA ALA A 109 7.93 -16.20 3.71
C ALA A 109 9.36 -16.69 3.97
N SER A 110 10.19 -15.86 4.60
CA SER A 110 11.47 -16.27 5.16
C SER A 110 11.61 -15.76 6.58
N ALA A 111 12.36 -16.50 7.39
CA ALA A 111 12.56 -16.23 8.80
C ALA A 111 14.05 -16.35 9.19
N ALA A 112 14.61 -15.26 9.71
CA ALA A 112 16.01 -15.19 10.11
C ALA A 112 16.27 -15.80 11.48
N THR A 113 15.30 -15.71 12.39
CA THR A 113 15.44 -16.13 13.81
C THR A 113 14.57 -17.34 14.14
N PRO A 114 14.93 -18.14 15.16
CA PRO A 114 14.09 -19.24 15.66
C PRO A 114 12.68 -18.78 16.09
N GLU A 115 12.58 -17.58 16.65
CA GLU A 115 11.32 -16.97 17.09
C GLU A 115 10.42 -16.66 15.87
N ALA A 116 10.99 -16.07 14.82
CA ALA A 116 10.30 -15.83 13.55
C ALA A 116 9.82 -17.12 12.89
N ARG A 117 10.66 -18.18 12.89
CA ARG A 117 10.28 -19.51 12.38
C ARG A 117 9.09 -20.09 13.14
N SER A 118 9.18 -20.06 14.47
CA SER A 118 8.11 -20.54 15.35
C SER A 118 6.80 -19.79 15.12
N LEU A 119 6.87 -18.47 14.89
CA LEU A 119 5.71 -17.65 14.57
C LEU A 119 5.05 -18.07 13.24
N LEU A 120 5.85 -18.29 12.19
CA LEU A 120 5.33 -18.74 10.90
C LEU A 120 4.64 -20.10 11.03
N GLU A 121 5.25 -21.04 11.74
CA GLU A 121 4.68 -22.38 11.97
C GLU A 121 3.36 -22.32 12.77
N GLN A 122 3.26 -21.42 13.76
CA GLN A 122 1.99 -21.17 14.49
C GLN A 122 0.88 -20.66 13.59
N HIS A 123 1.21 -19.89 12.54
CA HIS A 123 0.25 -19.43 11.54
C HIS A 123 0.03 -20.44 10.39
N GLY A 124 0.59 -21.64 10.53
CA GLY A 124 0.41 -22.77 9.62
C GLY A 124 1.29 -22.72 8.37
N PHE A 125 2.30 -21.85 8.35
CA PHE A 125 3.30 -21.89 7.28
C PHE A 125 4.18 -23.12 7.47
N THR A 126 4.46 -23.82 6.37
CA THR A 126 5.31 -25.01 6.37
C THR A 126 6.67 -24.68 5.77
N PRO A 127 7.78 -25.14 6.36
CA PRO A 127 9.10 -24.94 5.79
C PRO A 127 9.23 -25.65 4.45
N SER A 128 9.92 -25.02 3.51
CA SER A 128 10.38 -25.64 2.26
C SER A 128 11.58 -26.56 2.51
N ALA A 129 12.02 -27.27 1.47
CA ALA A 129 13.17 -28.18 1.55
C ALA A 129 14.49 -27.52 1.98
N ASP A 130 14.63 -26.19 1.79
CA ASP A 130 15.80 -25.42 2.19
C ASP A 130 15.76 -24.94 3.67
N ALA A 131 14.65 -25.19 4.38
CA ALA A 131 14.38 -24.78 5.77
C ALA A 131 14.56 -23.27 6.07
N SER A 132 14.79 -22.45 5.05
CA SER A 132 14.96 -21.00 5.15
C SER A 132 13.78 -20.25 4.55
N SER A 133 13.04 -20.89 3.63
CA SER A 133 11.79 -20.41 3.09
C SER A 133 10.61 -21.20 3.65
N TYR A 134 9.47 -20.52 3.71
CA TYR A 134 8.22 -21.01 4.24
C TYR A 134 7.13 -20.77 3.21
N ARG A 135 6.22 -21.73 3.10
CA ARG A 135 5.03 -21.62 2.25
C ARG A 135 3.79 -21.53 3.11
N PRO A 136 2.81 -20.71 2.72
CA PRO A 136 1.54 -20.66 3.42
C PRO A 136 0.81 -22.01 3.30
N PRO A 137 -0.19 -22.25 4.16
CA PRO A 137 -1.01 -23.46 4.08
C PRO A 137 -1.60 -23.65 2.67
N GLU A 138 -1.40 -24.82 2.08
CA GLU A 138 -1.93 -25.13 0.75
C GLU A 138 -3.47 -24.95 0.68
N ARG A 139 -3.97 -24.60 -0.52
CA ARG A 139 -5.41 -24.56 -0.86
C ARG A 139 -6.25 -23.46 -0.19
N ARG A 140 -5.64 -22.36 0.25
CA ARG A 140 -6.40 -21.18 0.69
C ARG A 140 -6.84 -20.33 -0.50
N LYS A 141 -8.08 -19.83 -0.47
CA LYS A 141 -8.54 -18.74 -1.34
C LYS A 141 -7.70 -17.49 -1.05
N ASP A 142 -7.49 -16.63 -2.04
CA ASP A 142 -6.58 -15.48 -1.96
C ASP A 142 -6.83 -14.58 -0.73
N HIS A 143 -8.10 -14.30 -0.38
CA HIS A 143 -8.43 -13.55 0.84
C HIS A 143 -8.02 -14.25 2.14
N ALA A 144 -8.18 -15.57 2.21
CA ALA A 144 -7.80 -16.35 3.39
C ALA A 144 -6.27 -16.44 3.54
N LEU A 145 -5.55 -16.44 2.41
CA LEU A 145 -4.10 -16.32 2.39
C LEU A 145 -3.65 -14.92 2.84
N LEU A 146 -4.20 -13.85 2.26
CA LEU A 146 -3.92 -12.48 2.66
C LEU A 146 -4.19 -12.25 4.14
N GLY A 147 -5.34 -12.69 4.64
CA GLY A 147 -5.67 -12.60 6.06
C GLY A 147 -4.72 -13.40 6.97
N THR A 148 -4.09 -14.46 6.46
CA THR A 148 -3.07 -15.21 7.21
C THR A 148 -1.77 -14.42 7.30
N VAL A 149 -1.33 -13.78 6.22
CA VAL A 149 -0.16 -12.90 6.24
C VAL A 149 -0.39 -11.71 7.16
N VAL A 150 -1.56 -11.05 7.09
CA VAL A 150 -1.90 -9.92 7.98
C VAL A 150 -1.84 -10.33 9.45
N ARG A 151 -2.42 -11.49 9.82
CA ARG A 151 -2.34 -11.97 11.21
C ARG A 151 -0.91 -12.31 11.64
N ALA A 152 -0.10 -12.87 10.75
CA ALA A 152 1.29 -13.18 11.03
C ALA A 152 2.13 -11.90 11.21
N GLU A 153 1.96 -10.92 10.34
CA GLU A 153 2.63 -9.61 10.40
C GLU A 153 2.26 -8.86 11.69
N ILE A 154 0.98 -8.78 12.04
CA ILE A 154 0.54 -8.14 13.29
C ILE A 154 1.08 -8.88 14.51
N HIS A 155 1.06 -10.22 14.51
CA HIS A 155 1.62 -11.00 15.63
C HIS A 155 3.11 -10.69 15.80
N ALA A 156 3.87 -10.65 14.70
CA ALA A 156 5.29 -10.35 14.72
C ALA A 156 5.57 -8.93 15.24
N TYR A 157 4.82 -7.93 14.76
CA TYR A 157 4.92 -6.55 15.23
C TYR A 157 4.66 -6.43 16.75
N VAL A 158 3.63 -7.10 17.27
CA VAL A 158 3.33 -7.10 18.72
C VAL A 158 4.44 -7.75 19.55
N GLN A 159 5.12 -8.76 19.00
CA GLN A 159 6.29 -9.39 19.62
C GLN A 159 7.59 -8.58 19.45
N GLY A 160 7.54 -7.44 18.75
CA GLY A 160 8.70 -6.61 18.48
C GLY A 160 9.65 -7.17 17.41
N LEU A 161 9.19 -8.13 16.61
CA LEU A 161 9.95 -8.67 15.48
C LEU A 161 9.87 -7.72 14.28
N GLY A 162 10.99 -7.57 13.57
CA GLY A 162 11.03 -6.81 12.33
C GLY A 162 10.32 -7.57 11.21
N VAL A 163 9.40 -6.91 10.50
CA VAL A 163 8.72 -7.50 9.34
C VAL A 163 8.91 -6.63 8.12
N ARG A 164 9.24 -7.26 7.00
CA ARG A 164 9.24 -6.62 5.68
C ARG A 164 8.30 -7.35 4.74
N VAL A 165 7.38 -6.61 4.15
CA VAL A 165 6.46 -7.15 3.12
C VAL A 165 6.87 -6.56 1.78
N GLU A 166 7.29 -7.44 0.89
CA GLU A 166 7.77 -7.13 -0.46
C GLU A 166 6.65 -7.45 -1.45
N LEU A 167 6.07 -6.40 -2.03
CA LEU A 167 4.90 -6.49 -2.91
C LEU A 167 5.25 -6.36 -4.40
N GLY A 168 6.54 -6.24 -4.72
CA GLY A 168 7.02 -6.10 -6.10
C GLY A 168 6.60 -4.79 -6.78
N ILE A 169 6.18 -3.77 -6.01
CA ILE A 169 5.91 -2.45 -6.59
C ILE A 169 7.25 -1.73 -6.79
N PRO A 170 7.55 -1.30 -8.03
CA PRO A 170 8.81 -0.64 -8.32
C PRO A 170 8.97 0.67 -7.55
N THR A 171 10.21 1.10 -7.37
CA THR A 171 10.56 2.37 -6.75
C THR A 171 9.95 3.54 -7.54
N PRO A 172 9.61 4.67 -6.90
CA PRO A 172 8.96 5.78 -7.61
C PRO A 172 9.78 6.45 -8.70
N ASP A 173 11.11 6.37 -8.67
CA ASP A 173 11.95 6.80 -9.80
C ASP A 173 11.70 5.96 -11.07
N ALA A 174 11.23 4.72 -10.90
CA ALA A 174 10.78 3.85 -11.98
C ALA A 174 9.28 4.00 -12.30
N ILE A 175 8.54 4.81 -11.54
CA ILE A 175 7.11 5.08 -11.75
C ILE A 175 6.95 6.40 -12.52
N PRO A 176 6.40 6.39 -13.74
CA PRO A 176 6.19 7.63 -14.49
C PRO A 176 5.28 8.59 -13.72
N ALA A 177 5.66 9.88 -13.71
CA ALA A 177 4.80 10.94 -13.21
C ALA A 177 3.45 10.89 -13.95
N PRO A 178 2.33 11.18 -13.27
CA PRO A 178 1.03 11.10 -13.90
C PRO A 178 1.05 12.10 -15.06
N THR A 179 0.76 11.63 -16.27
CA THR A 179 0.50 12.55 -17.36
C THR A 179 -0.75 13.31 -16.95
N HIS A 180 -0.58 14.59 -16.59
CA HIS A 180 -1.73 15.46 -16.43
C HIS A 180 -2.49 15.39 -17.74
N ARG A 181 -3.61 14.67 -17.74
CA ARG A 181 -4.58 14.72 -18.81
C ARG A 181 -4.98 16.17 -18.86
N ALA A 182 -4.36 16.94 -19.75
CA ALA A 182 -4.77 18.28 -20.05
C ALA A 182 -6.28 18.16 -20.30
N ARG A 183 -7.07 18.80 -19.43
CA ARG A 183 -8.49 18.99 -19.71
C ARG A 183 -8.50 19.56 -21.12
N SER A 184 -8.99 18.80 -22.09
CA SER A 184 -9.17 19.31 -23.44
C SER A 184 -9.89 20.63 -23.28
N ALA A 185 -9.17 21.72 -23.60
CA ALA A 185 -9.79 23.01 -23.74
C ALA A 185 -10.92 22.80 -24.73
N VAL A 186 -12.15 23.01 -24.27
CA VAL A 186 -13.31 23.07 -25.14
C VAL A 186 -12.94 24.04 -26.27
N PRO A 187 -12.93 23.61 -27.55
CA PRO A 187 -12.64 24.52 -28.64
C PRO A 187 -13.62 25.68 -28.55
N ALA A 188 -13.11 26.91 -28.51
CA ALA A 188 -13.93 28.09 -28.56
C ALA A 188 -14.87 28.00 -29.75
N ALA A 189 -16.18 28.06 -29.50
CA ALA A 189 -17.17 28.16 -30.55
C ALA A 189 -16.94 29.45 -31.36
N PRO A 190 -16.77 29.39 -32.68
CA PRO A 190 -16.67 30.60 -33.48
C PRO A 190 -18.08 31.18 -33.69
N GLY A 191 -18.30 32.39 -33.17
CA GLY A 191 -19.38 33.25 -33.65
C GLY A 191 -20.34 33.78 -32.58
N ALA A 192 -19.89 34.81 -31.84
CA ALA A 192 -20.81 35.81 -31.31
C ALA A 192 -20.45 37.15 -31.96
N ARG A 193 -21.36 37.63 -32.83
CA ARG A 193 -21.29 38.94 -33.48
C ARG A 193 -21.14 40.04 -32.43
N GLN A 194 -20.16 40.93 -32.65
CA GLN A 194 -20.06 42.19 -31.91
C GLN A 194 -21.31 43.04 -32.19
N ALA A 195 -22.06 43.36 -31.15
CA ALA A 195 -23.08 44.41 -31.20
C ALA A 195 -22.40 45.79 -31.03
N PRO A 196 -22.72 46.80 -31.86
CA PRO A 196 -22.09 48.10 -31.77
C PRO A 196 -22.59 48.90 -30.57
N ARG A 197 -21.63 49.51 -29.87
CA ARG A 197 -21.80 50.56 -28.85
C ARG A 197 -22.75 51.66 -29.33
N ARG A 198 -23.76 51.99 -28.52
CA ARG A 198 -24.41 53.31 -28.54
C ARG A 198 -24.20 54.00 -27.21
N SER A 199 -23.47 55.10 -27.27
CA SER A 199 -23.37 56.14 -26.25
C SER A 199 -24.53 57.13 -26.43
N HIS A 200 -25.23 57.43 -25.35
CA HIS A 200 -25.85 58.72 -25.05
C HIS A 200 -25.97 58.86 -23.53
#